data_AF-A0A432WC53-F1
#
_entry.id   AF-A0A432WC53-F1
#
_cell.length_a   1.000
_cell.length_b   1.000
_cell.length_c   1.000
_cell.angle_alpha   90.00
_cell.angle_beta   90.00
_cell.angle_gamma   90.00
#
_symmetry.space_group_name_H-M   'P 1'
#
loop_
_entity.id
_entity.type
_entity.pdbx_description
1 polymer ?
#
loop_
_entity_poly.entity_id
_entity_poly.type
_entity_poly.pdbx_seq_one_letter_code
_entity_poly.pdbx_strand_id
1 'polypeptide(L)'
;MKPKQGRQYWKIVGREGFETLFEHKIYVGQITENQLRNLLQVLFAKLALTEGEIIKSYAKKGTKAHSSHIDKVQKLDGKKFMYSCGTNPYVTATAEYEPVL
;
A
#
# COMPACT_ATOMS: atom_id res chain seq x y z
N MET A 1 -17.19 -22.70 -22.27
CA MET A 1 -16.63 -22.72 -20.90
C MET A 1 -15.95 -21.39 -20.64
N LYS A 2 -16.27 -20.69 -19.54
CA LYS A 2 -15.45 -19.54 -19.12
C LYS A 2 -14.08 -20.10 -18.71
N PRO A 3 -12.94 -19.48 -19.10
CA PRO A 3 -11.63 -19.93 -18.64
C PRO A 3 -11.65 -19.98 -17.11
N LYS A 4 -11.07 -21.04 -16.51
CA LYS A 4 -10.89 -21.11 -15.05
C LYS A 4 -10.10 -19.88 -14.65
N GLN A 5 -10.77 -18.91 -14.04
CA GLN A 5 -10.12 -17.70 -13.56
C GLN A 5 -9.06 -18.11 -12.55
N GLY A 6 -7.84 -17.62 -12.80
CA GLY A 6 -6.68 -17.80 -11.93
C GLY A 6 -6.95 -17.43 -10.48
N ARG A 7 -6.07 -17.83 -9.57
CA ARG A 7 -6.17 -17.36 -8.18
C ARG A 7 -5.83 -15.88 -8.13
N GLN A 8 -6.74 -15.07 -7.59
CA GLN A 8 -6.54 -13.63 -7.46
C GLN A 8 -5.61 -13.35 -6.27
N TYR A 9 -4.67 -12.41 -6.44
CA TYR A 9 -3.75 -11.99 -5.37
C TYR A 9 -3.48 -10.48 -5.42
N TRP A 10 -3.05 -9.93 -4.30
CA TRP A 10 -2.47 -8.60 -4.18
C TRP A 10 -0.96 -8.70 -4.41
N LYS A 11 -0.46 -8.01 -5.44
CA LYS A 11 0.96 -7.74 -5.63
C LYS A 11 1.31 -6.46 -4.89
N ILE A 12 2.17 -6.55 -3.89
CA ILE A 12 2.65 -5.44 -3.07
C ILE A 12 4.07 -5.12 -3.52
N VAL A 13 4.32 -3.86 -3.88
CA VAL A 13 5.63 -3.42 -4.39
C VAL A 13 6.09 -2.19 -3.63
N GLY A 14 7.31 -2.24 -3.10
CA GLY A 14 8.03 -1.10 -2.54
C GLY A 14 9.08 -0.58 -3.53
N ARG A 15 9.18 0.75 -3.66
CA ARG A 15 10.04 1.44 -4.60
C ARG A 15 10.76 2.61 -3.96
N GLU A 16 11.95 2.91 -4.46
CA GLU A 16 12.70 4.14 -4.20
C GLU A 16 13.17 4.68 -5.55
N GLY A 17 12.60 5.80 -5.99
CA GLY A 17 12.77 6.28 -7.36
C GLY A 17 12.29 5.24 -8.40
N PHE A 18 13.21 4.77 -9.25
CA PHE A 18 12.93 3.75 -10.27
C PHE A 18 13.29 2.33 -9.81
N GLU A 19 13.92 2.19 -8.64
CA GLU A 19 14.35 0.90 -8.12
C GLU A 19 13.20 0.20 -7.38
N THR A 20 13.08 -1.11 -7.60
CA THR A 20 12.15 -1.95 -6.83
C THR A 20 12.91 -2.55 -5.65
N LEU A 21 12.55 -2.13 -4.44
CA LEU A 21 13.18 -2.60 -3.21
C LEU A 21 12.66 -3.99 -2.81
N PHE A 22 11.37 -4.23 -3.02
CA PHE A 22 10.76 -5.52 -2.76
C PHE A 22 9.48 -5.74 -3.57
N GLU A 23 9.15 -7.02 -3.75
CA GLU A 23 7.88 -7.48 -4.27
C GLU A 23 7.35 -8.63 -3.38
N HIS A 24 6.06 -8.60 -3.05
CA HIS A 24 5.42 -9.66 -2.29
C HIS A 24 4.01 -9.94 -2.80
N LYS A 25 3.56 -11.18 -2.65
CA LYS A 25 2.21 -11.62 -3.07
C LYS A 25 1.41 -12.08 -1.87
N ILE A 26 0.15 -11.63 -1.77
CA ILE A 26 -0.81 -12.11 -0.78
C ILE A 26 -2.12 -12.48 -1.49
N TYR A 27 -2.57 -13.72 -1.39
CA TYR A 27 -3.79 -14.12 -2.10
C TYR A 27 -5.03 -13.45 -1.52
N VAL A 28 -6.01 -13.19 -2.39
CA VAL A 28 -7.31 -12.67 -1.97
C VAL A 28 -7.97 -13.67 -1.02
N GLY A 29 -8.46 -13.16 0.12
CA GLY A 29 -8.99 -13.96 1.24
C GLY A 29 -7.99 -14.16 2.38
N GLN A 30 -6.69 -13.93 2.18
CA GLN A 30 -5.68 -13.99 3.25
C GLN A 30 -5.47 -12.66 3.98
N ILE A 31 -5.98 -11.56 3.41
CA ILE A 31 -5.89 -10.22 3.99
C ILE A 31 -7.18 -9.45 3.69
N THR A 32 -7.69 -8.72 4.69
CA THR A 32 -8.84 -7.83 4.50
C THR A 32 -8.39 -6.51 3.89
N GLU A 33 -9.29 -5.77 3.24
CA GLU A 33 -8.96 -4.46 2.67
C GLU A 33 -8.40 -3.48 3.72
N ASN A 34 -8.95 -3.50 4.95
CA ASN A 34 -8.47 -2.63 6.02
C ASN A 34 -7.04 -2.98 6.46
N GLN A 35 -6.73 -4.29 6.54
CA GLN A 35 -5.37 -4.76 6.84
C GLN A 35 -4.40 -4.43 5.71
N LEU A 36 -4.83 -4.54 4.44
CA LEU A 36 -4.03 -4.14 3.30
C LEU A 36 -3.69 -2.65 3.33
N ARG A 37 -4.66 -1.79 3.64
CA ARG A 37 -4.43 -0.34 3.79
C ARG A 37 -3.44 -0.04 4.92
N ASN A 38 -3.61 -0.66 6.09
CA ASN A 38 -2.67 -0.51 7.21
C ASN A 38 -1.25 -0.97 6.84
N LEU A 39 -1.14 -2.12 6.16
CA LEU A 39 0.15 -2.65 5.69
C LEU A 39 0.85 -1.65 4.76
N LEU A 40 0.12 -1.06 3.80
CA LEU A 40 0.67 -0.05 2.90
C LEU A 40 1.16 1.21 3.64
N GLN A 41 0.44 1.66 4.67
CA GLN A 41 0.87 2.80 5.49
C GLN A 41 2.13 2.49 6.27
N VAL A 42 2.23 1.30 6.87
CA VAL A 42 3.42 0.87 7.63
C VAL A 42 4.64 0.76 6.71
N LEU A 43 4.48 0.15 5.54
CA LEU A 43 5.56 0.02 4.56
C LEU A 43 6.00 1.39 4.03
N PHE A 44 5.06 2.29 3.76
CA PHE A 44 5.37 3.67 3.38
C PHE A 44 6.16 4.38 4.49
N ALA A 45 5.67 4.33 5.72
CA ALA A 45 6.33 4.95 6.87
C ALA A 45 7.76 4.43 7.05
N LYS A 46 7.97 3.12 6.90
CA LYS A 46 9.30 2.51 7.00
C LYS A 46 10.28 2.98 5.92
N LEU A 47 9.80 3.26 4.71
CA LEU A 47 10.64 3.62 3.57
C LEU A 47 10.89 5.12 3.44
N ALA A 48 9.87 5.93 3.74
CA ALA A 48 9.84 7.34 3.33
C ALA A 48 9.87 8.33 4.50
N LEU A 49 9.67 7.87 5.74
CA LEU A 49 9.55 8.76 6.90
C LEU A 49 10.62 8.47 7.95
N THR A 50 11.09 9.53 8.59
CA THR A 50 11.87 9.44 9.82
C THR A 50 10.97 9.08 11.02
N GLU A 51 11.56 8.57 12.09
CA GLU A 51 10.82 8.24 13.32
C GLU A 51 10.07 9.46 13.87
N GLY A 52 10.68 10.65 13.78
CA GLY A 52 10.06 11.91 14.20
C GLY A 52 8.81 12.25 13.39
N GLU A 53 8.81 12.03 12.08
CA GLU A 53 7.66 12.26 11.21
C GLU A 53 6.55 11.24 11.44
N ILE A 54 6.91 9.98 11.71
CA ILE A 54 5.96 8.95 12.13
C ILE A 54 5.29 9.38 13.43
N ILE A 55 6.06 9.70 14.48
CA ILE A 55 5.52 10.12 15.78
C ILE A 55 4.59 11.33 15.64
N LYS A 56 5.00 12.35 14.88
CA LYS A 56 4.17 13.56 14.62
C LYS A 56 2.87 13.23 13.88
N SER A 57 2.85 12.19 13.05
CA SER A 57 1.64 11.73 12.35
C SER A 57 0.58 11.13 13.29
N TYR A 58 1.01 10.58 14.44
CA TYR A 58 0.11 10.05 15.46
C TYR A 58 -0.30 11.09 16.52
N ALA A 59 0.35 12.25 16.55
CA ALA A 59 -0.01 13.32 17.48
C ALA A 59 -1.43 13.85 17.22
N LYS A 60 -2.10 14.32 18.28
CA LYS A 60 -3.49 14.82 18.21
C LYS A 60 -3.60 15.97 17.20
N LYS A 61 -4.54 15.84 16.26
CA LYS A 61 -4.86 16.90 15.28
C LYS A 61 -5.17 18.23 15.97
N GLY A 62 -4.67 19.32 15.38
CA GLY A 62 -4.82 20.68 15.92
C GLY A 62 -3.77 21.07 16.97
N THR A 63 -2.81 20.20 17.28
CA THR A 63 -1.65 20.54 18.11
C THR A 63 -0.44 20.91 17.26
N LYS A 64 0.50 21.71 17.82
CA LYS A 64 1.77 22.03 17.17
C LYS A 64 2.66 20.81 16.90
N ALA A 65 2.39 19.70 17.61
CA ALA A 65 3.11 18.44 17.44
C ALA A 65 2.59 17.61 16.26
N HIS A 66 1.43 17.95 15.69
CA HIS A 66 0.83 17.19 14.60
C HIS A 66 1.40 17.59 13.24
N SER A 67 1.71 16.59 12.42
CA SER A 67 1.99 16.76 10.99
C SER A 67 1.36 15.61 10.22
N SER A 68 0.83 15.86 9.01
CA SER A 68 0.15 14.85 8.20
C SER A 68 1.11 14.20 7.21
N HIS A 69 2.09 13.43 7.68
CA HIS A 69 3.03 12.72 6.78
C HIS A 69 2.52 11.34 6.36
N ILE A 70 1.83 10.61 7.25
CA ILE A 70 1.13 9.39 6.87
C ILE A 70 -0.19 9.78 6.21
N ASP A 71 -0.16 9.88 4.90
CA ASP A 71 -1.37 10.13 4.11
C ASP A 71 -2.32 8.93 4.15
N LYS A 72 -3.61 9.22 3.99
CA LYS A 72 -4.61 8.16 3.77
C LYS A 72 -4.23 7.41 2.49
N VAL A 73 -4.25 6.08 2.55
CA VAL A 73 -4.11 5.24 1.35
C VAL A 73 -5.18 5.64 0.35
N GLN A 74 -4.74 6.16 -0.79
CA GLN A 74 -5.64 6.59 -1.84
C GLN A 74 -5.86 5.45 -2.82
N LYS A 75 -7.08 5.42 -3.34
CA LYS A 75 -7.42 4.57 -4.48
C LYS A 75 -7.03 5.36 -5.72
N LEU A 76 -6.15 4.81 -6.56
CA LEU A 76 -5.75 5.50 -7.78
C LEU A 76 -6.94 5.51 -8.76
N ASP A 77 -7.39 6.72 -9.10
CA ASP A 77 -8.68 6.97 -9.73
C ASP A 77 -8.91 6.09 -10.96
N GLY A 78 -10.08 5.46 -11.05
CA GLY A 78 -10.48 4.57 -12.15
C GLY A 78 -10.06 3.09 -12.05
N LYS A 79 -9.04 2.73 -11.27
CA LYS A 79 -8.68 1.31 -11.05
C LYS A 79 -9.20 0.82 -9.70
N LYS A 80 -10.26 0.02 -9.72
CA LYS A 80 -10.91 -0.51 -8.50
C LYS A 80 -9.96 -1.27 -7.54
N PHE A 81 -8.77 -1.62 -8.00
CA PHE A 81 -7.85 -2.57 -7.40
C PHE A 81 -6.42 -2.04 -7.20
N MET A 82 -6.24 -0.72 -7.13
CA MET A 82 -4.91 -0.14 -6.94
C MET A 82 -4.91 0.87 -5.79
N TYR A 83 -3.97 0.67 -4.85
CA TYR A 83 -3.79 1.49 -3.66
C TYR A 83 -2.37 2.04 -3.60
N SER A 84 -2.20 3.28 -3.13
CA SER A 84 -0.90 3.92 -2.90
C SER A 84 -0.91 4.82 -1.66
N CYS A 85 0.26 5.05 -1.07
CA CYS A 85 0.47 5.99 0.04
C CYS A 85 1.70 6.87 -0.24
N GLY A 86 1.58 8.18 -0.01
CA GLY A 86 2.63 9.19 -0.22
C GLY A 86 2.56 9.98 -1.54
N THR A 87 3.29 11.09 -1.60
CA THR A 87 3.59 11.86 -2.82
C THR A 87 4.74 11.16 -3.56
N ASN A 88 4.46 10.63 -4.76
CA ASN A 88 5.26 9.61 -5.48
C ASN A 88 5.13 8.22 -4.82
N PRO A 89 4.52 7.21 -5.48
CA PRO A 89 4.07 6.00 -4.79
C PRO A 89 5.24 5.08 -4.39
N TYR A 90 5.83 5.32 -3.21
CA TYR A 90 6.84 4.46 -2.59
C TYR A 90 6.33 3.04 -2.37
N VAL A 91 5.04 2.88 -2.07
CA VAL A 91 4.44 1.55 -1.89
C VAL A 91 3.10 1.48 -2.60
N THR A 92 2.90 0.41 -3.36
CA THR A 92 1.66 0.13 -4.09
C THR A 92 1.15 -1.28 -3.84
N ALA A 93 -0.17 -1.46 -3.93
CA ALA A 93 -0.79 -2.77 -4.08
C ALA A 93 -1.67 -2.82 -5.34
N THR A 94 -1.50 -3.85 -6.17
CA THR A 94 -2.29 -4.12 -7.37
C THR A 94 -2.93 -5.51 -7.30
N ALA A 95 -4.22 -5.64 -7.63
CA ALA A 95 -4.82 -6.98 -7.76
C ALA A 95 -4.50 -7.60 -9.12
N GLU A 96 -3.97 -8.82 -9.09
CA GLU A 96 -3.55 -9.61 -10.25
C GLU A 96 -4.14 -11.02 -10.18
N TYR A 97 -3.98 -11.79 -11.26
CA TYR A 97 -4.41 -13.18 -11.35
C TYR A 97 -3.23 -14.08 -11.66
N GLU A 98 -3.10 -15.16 -10.90
CA GLU A 98 -2.16 -16.22 -11.20
C GLU A 98 -2.85 -17.27 -12.08
N PRO A 99 -2.43 -17.47 -13.34
CA PRO A 99 -3.05 -18.43 -14.23
C PRO A 99 -2.94 -19.84 -13.67
N VAL A 100 -4.03 -20.62 -13.75
CA VAL A 100 -3.98 -22.05 -13.45
C VAL A 100 -3.39 -22.74 -14.69
N LEU A 101 -2.22 -23.37 -14.52
CA LEU A 101 -1.60 -24.23 -15.52
C LEU A 101 -2.46 -25.48 -15.80
#